data_AF-A0A7W0Q647-F1
#
_entry.id   AF-A0A7W0Q647-F1
#
_cell.length_a   1.000
_cell.length_b   1.000
_cell.length_c   1.000
_cell.angle_alpha   90.00
_cell.angle_beta   90.00
_cell.angle_gamma   90.00
#
_symmetry.space_group_name_H-M   'P 1'
#
loop_
_entity.id
_entity.type
_entity.pdbx_description
1 polymer ?
#
loop_
_entity_poly.entity_id
_entity_poly.type
_entity_poly.pdbx_seq_one_letter_code
_entity_poly.pdbx_strand_id
1 'polypeptide(L)'
;MQREARCLVIVGLAGLAGLGGCHVVTRDELTRPGTTERIRQGTDPTPGRPMLVLSEAGALRFIEPLECSTEELVREQHAVEITTGPNLATFVVGVIASAIGGVLVVRGVAADGSASDPGLLAGAALVATGVPFAIGPWIGNGTTLEPLPDRAPVRRAGPRAACGERPLAVHSATLVVRGVEIHGRVDREGVFAVSPFAIVDAFAASASPLAIAAKIETGTGARPHAIDTVIAGPALARHAAAFLARADFDARIEPLRVIPGIVAGTLRASLTSFDGEPVVRIVLPIQNDGPGDALAVRGQVTAPGTPAIDGRILYIGRVAKGAAITRELMIPVTRSAADTLRNATLDLGIELRDAHGTAPTTPIRFRGPIFVDAPR
;
A
#
# COMPACT_ATOMS: atom_id res chain seq x y z
N MET A 1 6.39 14.25 42.46
CA MET A 1 6.88 15.62 42.67
C MET A 1 7.49 15.73 44.06
N GLN A 2 8.82 15.83 44.14
CA GLN A 2 9.54 16.04 45.39
C GLN A 2 10.15 17.45 45.35
N ARG A 3 9.90 18.26 46.38
CA ARG A 3 10.43 19.62 46.51
C ARG A 3 11.45 19.66 47.64
N GLU A 4 12.67 20.09 47.34
CA GLU A 4 13.74 20.28 48.33
C GLU A 4 14.26 21.72 48.26
N ALA A 5 14.52 22.32 49.42
CA ALA A 5 15.23 23.59 49.51
C ALA A 5 16.73 23.28 49.67
N ARG A 6 17.56 23.78 48.76
CA ARG A 6 19.03 23.66 48.85
C ARG A 6 19.65 25.05 48.83
N CYS A 7 20.58 25.31 49.74
CA CYS A 7 21.31 26.57 49.80
C CYS A 7 22.73 26.35 49.26
N LEU A 8 23.10 27.10 48.23
CA LEU A 8 24.43 27.09 47.68
C LEU A 8 25.25 28.18 48.37
N VAL A 9 26.29 27.79 49.11
CA VAL A 9 27.21 28.75 49.74
C VAL A 9 28.35 29.03 48.76
N ILE A 10 28.32 30.19 48.12
CA ILE A 10 29.45 30.66 47.29
C ILE A 10 30.47 31.29 48.23
N VAL A 11 31.60 30.60 48.44
CA VAL A 11 32.73 31.12 49.22
C VAL A 11 33.61 31.96 48.29
N GLY A 12 33.38 33.27 48.27
CA GLY A 12 34.27 34.23 47.62
C GLY A 12 35.54 34.44 48.45
N LEU A 13 36.69 34.54 47.79
CA LEU A 13 38.05 34.58 48.38
C LEU A 13 38.42 35.89 49.11
N ALA A 14 37.44 36.68 49.56
CA ALA A 14 37.67 37.89 50.34
C ALA A 14 36.63 38.01 51.47
N GLY A 15 37.01 37.57 52.68
CA GLY A 15 36.43 38.02 53.95
C GLY A 15 34.99 37.58 54.29
N LEU A 16 34.87 36.45 54.99
CA LEU A 16 33.92 36.20 56.10
C LEU A 16 32.42 36.57 55.99
N ALA A 17 31.81 36.51 54.82
CA ALA A 17 30.35 36.35 54.72
C ALA A 17 29.98 35.40 53.57
N GLY A 18 29.80 34.11 53.89
CA GLY A 18 29.21 33.15 52.96
C GLY A 18 27.73 33.47 52.77
N LEU A 19 27.41 34.35 51.82
CA LEU A 19 26.03 34.69 51.48
C LEU A 19 25.48 33.60 50.57
N GLY A 20 24.82 32.62 51.20
CA GLY A 20 24.18 31.53 50.50
C GLY A 20 22.85 31.97 49.90
N GLY A 21 22.73 31.94 48.57
CA GLY A 21 21.43 31.96 47.90
C GLY A 21 20.75 30.61 48.13
N CYS A 22 19.57 30.61 48.74
CA CYS A 22 18.74 29.41 48.80
C CYS A 22 17.88 29.34 47.53
N HIS A 23 17.95 28.21 46.84
CA HIS A 23 17.12 27.93 45.66
C HIS A 23 16.08 26.88 46.01
N VAL A 24 14.94 26.96 45.34
CA VAL A 24 13.95 25.89 45.34
C VAL A 24 14.32 24.95 44.21
N VAL A 25 14.59 23.69 44.54
CA VAL A 25 14.84 22.63 43.56
C VAL A 25 13.61 21.74 43.51
N THR A 26 12.95 21.71 42.35
CA THR A 26 11.85 20.79 42.08
C THR A 26 12.36 19.66 41.19
N ARG A 27 12.04 18.43 41.56
CA ARG A 27 12.31 17.23 40.77
C ARG A 27 11.01 16.64 40.28
N ASP A 28 10.85 16.63 38.96
CA ASP A 28 9.70 16.06 38.28
C ASP A 28 10.14 14.91 37.36
N GLU A 29 9.52 13.76 37.55
CA GLU A 29 9.73 12.60 36.69
C GLU A 29 8.90 12.77 35.42
N LEU A 30 9.57 12.79 34.27
CA LEU A 30 8.95 12.86 32.97
C LEU A 30 9.07 11.50 32.27
N THR A 31 7.98 11.09 31.62
CA THR A 31 7.97 9.96 30.70
C THR A 31 7.68 10.50 29.30
N ARG A 32 8.62 10.30 28.37
CA ARG A 32 8.48 10.69 26.97
C ARG A 32 8.37 9.44 26.09
N PRO A 33 7.51 9.46 25.05
CA PRO A 33 7.49 8.37 24.09
C PRO A 33 8.84 8.31 23.36
N GLY A 34 9.50 7.16 23.45
CA GLY A 34 10.74 6.87 22.73
C GLY A 34 10.48 6.14 21.41
N THR A 35 11.41 5.26 21.03
CA THR A 35 11.29 4.51 19.78
C THR A 35 10.22 3.42 19.88
N THR A 36 9.42 3.30 18.82
CA THR A 36 8.45 2.21 18.66
C THR A 36 9.01 1.20 17.67
N GLU A 37 9.19 -0.04 18.11
CA GLU A 37 9.61 -1.16 17.28
C GLU A 37 8.42 -2.09 17.06
N ARG A 38 8.20 -2.55 15.83
CA ARG A 38 7.12 -3.48 15.49
C ARG A 38 7.67 -4.86 15.24
N ILE A 39 7.17 -5.84 15.99
CA ILE A 39 7.49 -7.25 15.82
C ILE A 39 6.28 -7.97 15.25
N ARG A 40 6.45 -8.68 14.14
CA ARG A 40 5.42 -9.57 13.59
C ARG A 40 5.36 -10.85 14.42
N GLN A 41 4.18 -11.23 14.89
CA GLN A 41 3.96 -12.54 15.48
C GLN A 41 3.46 -13.51 14.41
N GLY A 42 4.25 -14.55 14.14
CA GLY A 42 4.06 -15.43 12.98
C GLY A 42 3.12 -16.62 13.21
N THR A 43 2.38 -16.67 14.32
CA THR A 43 1.72 -17.92 14.73
C THR A 43 0.30 -18.11 14.19
N ASP A 44 -0.46 -17.04 13.92
CA ASP A 44 -1.85 -17.17 13.45
C ASP A 44 -2.21 -16.16 12.34
N PRO A 45 -1.93 -16.47 11.06
CA PRO A 45 -2.39 -15.65 9.95
C PRO A 45 -3.92 -15.70 9.84
N THR A 46 -4.55 -14.52 9.92
CA THR A 46 -5.98 -14.36 9.69
C THR A 46 -6.23 -14.07 8.21
N PRO A 47 -7.20 -14.74 7.56
CA PRO A 47 -7.57 -14.43 6.18
C PRO A 47 -8.20 -13.03 6.07
N GLY A 48 -7.68 -12.24 5.14
CA GLY A 48 -8.23 -10.94 4.75
C GLY A 48 -9.29 -11.07 3.66
N ARG A 49 -9.70 -9.93 3.10
CA ARG A 49 -10.71 -9.91 2.03
C ARG A 49 -10.13 -10.53 0.75
N PRO A 50 -10.82 -11.47 0.08
CA PRO A 50 -10.38 -12.04 -1.19
C PRO A 50 -10.13 -10.97 -2.25
N MET A 51 -9.10 -11.18 -3.07
CA MET A 51 -8.69 -10.24 -4.12
C MET A 51 -8.40 -10.98 -5.43
N LEU A 52 -8.51 -10.23 -6.54
CA LEU A 52 -8.04 -10.65 -7.86
C LEU A 52 -6.82 -9.80 -8.23
N VAL A 53 -5.68 -10.46 -8.42
CA VAL A 53 -4.39 -9.83 -8.73
C VAL A 53 -3.86 -10.29 -10.08
N LEU A 54 -2.98 -9.47 -10.67
CA LEU A 54 -2.19 -9.85 -11.83
C LEU A 54 -0.88 -10.45 -11.34
N SER A 55 -0.61 -11.71 -11.69
CA SER A 55 0.66 -12.35 -11.36
C SER A 55 1.81 -11.84 -12.22
N GLU A 56 3.05 -12.09 -11.78
CA GLU A 56 4.26 -11.75 -12.54
C GLU A 56 4.28 -12.35 -13.95
N ALA A 57 3.70 -13.55 -14.11
CA ALA A 57 3.56 -14.22 -15.40
C ALA A 57 2.43 -13.65 -16.28
N GLY A 58 1.75 -12.60 -15.83
CA GLY A 58 0.66 -11.96 -16.56
C GLY A 58 -0.68 -12.70 -16.48
N ALA A 59 -0.82 -13.69 -15.59
CA ALA A 59 -2.07 -14.42 -15.38
C ALA A 59 -2.89 -13.79 -14.24
N LEU A 60 -4.23 -13.83 -14.34
CA LEU A 60 -5.13 -13.44 -13.26
C LEU A 60 -5.12 -14.50 -12.16
N ARG A 61 -4.94 -14.09 -10.90
CA ARG A 61 -4.91 -14.99 -9.74
C ARG A 61 -5.85 -14.52 -8.64
N PHE A 62 -6.71 -15.41 -8.16
CA PHE A 62 -7.55 -15.22 -7.00
C PHE A 62 -6.75 -15.58 -5.75
N ILE A 63 -6.64 -14.62 -4.83
CA ILE A 63 -5.87 -14.79 -3.60
C ILE A 63 -6.68 -14.37 -2.39
N GLU A 64 -6.32 -14.94 -1.26
CA GLU A 64 -6.72 -14.48 0.06
C GLU A 64 -5.46 -13.93 0.76
N PRO A 65 -5.36 -12.59 0.95
CA PRO A 65 -4.24 -12.01 1.66
C PRO A 65 -4.28 -12.45 3.13
N LEU A 66 -3.11 -12.66 3.72
CA LEU A 66 -2.98 -13.10 5.11
C LEU A 66 -2.46 -11.95 5.97
N GLU A 67 -3.16 -11.68 7.06
CA GLU A 67 -2.81 -10.68 8.06
C GLU A 67 -2.36 -11.34 9.35
N CYS A 68 -1.18 -10.97 9.83
CA CYS A 68 -0.65 -11.46 11.10
C CYS A 68 -0.77 -10.39 12.18
N SER A 69 -0.96 -10.83 13.42
CA SER A 69 -0.84 -9.97 14.59
C SER A 69 0.58 -9.40 14.69
N THR A 70 0.67 -8.17 15.15
CA THR A 70 1.97 -7.55 15.49
C THR A 70 1.96 -7.14 16.96
N GLU A 71 3.15 -7.11 17.55
CA GLU A 71 3.40 -6.46 18.83
C GLU A 71 4.16 -5.16 18.57
N GLU A 72 3.73 -4.09 19.23
CA GLU A 72 4.50 -2.85 19.34
C GLU A 72 5.28 -2.88 20.66
N LEU A 73 6.60 -2.81 20.54
CA LEU A 73 7.52 -2.55 21.64
C LEU A 73 7.72 -1.04 21.71
N VAL A 74 7.06 -0.41 22.67
CA VAL A 74 7.23 1.01 22.94
C VAL A 74 8.34 1.16 23.98
N ARG A 75 9.48 1.72 23.57
CA ARG A 75 10.52 2.14 24.53
C ARG A 75 10.12 3.51 25.06
N GLU A 76 9.98 3.61 26.38
CA GLU A 76 9.71 4.88 27.05
C GLU A 76 11.04 5.48 27.51
N GLN A 77 11.26 6.75 27.22
CA GLN A 77 12.40 7.49 27.74
C GLN A 77 11.99 8.16 29.04
N HIS A 78 12.69 7.85 30.12
CA HIS A 78 12.49 8.48 31.41
C HIS A 78 13.60 9.49 31.67
N ALA A 79 13.20 10.68 32.11
CA ALA A 79 14.14 11.69 32.56
C ALA A 79 13.60 12.35 33.82
N VAL A 80 14.50 12.77 34.70
CA VAL A 80 14.15 13.69 35.78
C VAL A 80 14.43 15.10 35.26
N GLU A 81 13.39 15.92 35.22
CA GLU A 81 13.53 17.36 35.05
C GLU A 81 13.79 17.99 36.41
N ILE A 82 14.97 18.58 36.55
CA ILE A 82 15.38 19.31 37.73
C ILE A 82 15.24 20.79 37.40
N THR A 83 14.25 21.45 37.99
CA THR A 83 14.07 22.89 37.85
C THR A 83 14.59 23.57 39.11
N THR A 84 15.55 24.47 38.93
CA THR A 84 16.09 25.32 40.00
C THR A 84 15.52 26.72 39.82
N GLY A 85 14.75 27.18 40.81
CA GLY A 85 14.09 28.48 40.80
C GLY A 85 14.41 29.34 42.03
N PRO A 86 14.07 30.64 42.00
CA PRO A 86 14.34 31.56 43.09
C PRO A 86 13.51 31.22 44.33
N ASN A 87 14.13 31.25 45.50
CA ASN A 87 13.37 31.26 46.76
C ASN A 87 12.87 32.69 47.02
N LEU A 88 11.57 32.91 46.78
CA LEU A 88 10.91 34.19 47.00
C LEU A 88 11.03 34.70 48.44
N ALA A 89 11.09 33.81 49.44
CA ALA A 89 11.25 34.22 50.83
C ALA A 89 12.63 34.85 51.08
N THR A 90 13.68 34.27 50.52
CA THR A 90 15.06 34.79 50.59
C THR A 90 15.17 36.15 49.89
N PHE A 91 14.52 36.29 48.72
CA PHE A 91 14.44 37.56 48.00
C PHE A 91 13.78 38.65 48.84
N VAL A 92 12.59 38.38 49.40
CA VAL A 92 11.84 39.36 50.20
C VAL A 92 12.63 39.81 51.42
N VAL A 93 13.25 38.88 52.15
CA VAL A 93 14.11 39.21 53.30
C VAL A 93 15.30 40.08 52.89
N GLY A 94 15.95 39.77 51.77
CA GLY A 94 17.06 40.56 51.23
C GLY A 94 16.65 41.98 50.85
N VAL A 95 15.49 42.15 50.20
CA VAL A 95 14.95 43.46 49.83
C VAL A 95 14.62 44.29 51.06
N ILE A 96 13.95 43.71 52.07
CA ILE A 96 13.61 44.41 53.32
C ILE A 96 14.89 44.83 54.05
N ALA A 97 15.87 43.92 54.20
CA ALA A 97 17.13 44.22 54.86
C ALA A 97 17.90 45.34 54.14
N SER A 98 17.98 45.29 52.81
CA SER A 98 18.62 46.33 52.00
C SER A 98 17.91 47.68 52.11
N ALA A 99 16.58 47.69 52.12
CA ALA A 99 15.79 48.91 52.23
C ALA A 99 15.96 49.56 53.61
N ILE A 100 15.86 48.78 54.69
CA ILE A 100 16.12 49.27 56.06
C ILE A 100 17.57 49.76 56.18
N GLY A 101 18.53 48.98 55.67
CA GLY A 101 19.94 49.34 55.68
C GLY A 101 20.23 50.64 54.94
N GLY A 102 19.67 50.81 53.74
CA GLY A 102 19.81 52.02 52.95
C GLY A 102 19.27 53.26 53.65
N VAL A 103 18.10 53.16 54.30
CA VAL A 103 17.53 54.26 55.10
C VAL A 103 18.46 54.66 56.26
N LEU A 104 19.04 53.67 56.95
CA LEU A 104 19.98 53.91 58.05
C LEU A 104 21.29 54.54 57.57
N VAL A 105 21.84 54.09 56.43
CA VAL A 105 23.03 54.69 55.81
C VAL A 105 22.77 56.16 55.45
N VAL A 106 21.66 56.44 54.74
CA VAL A 106 21.33 57.81 54.32
C VAL A 106 21.14 58.73 55.54
N ARG A 107 20.46 58.25 56.58
CA ARG A 107 20.31 59.00 57.84
C ARG A 107 21.66 59.26 58.53
N GLY A 108 22.52 58.25 58.63
CA GLY A 108 23.82 58.40 59.28
C GLY A 108 24.79 59.29 58.52
N VAL A 109 24.75 59.27 57.18
CA VAL A 109 25.55 60.18 56.33
C VAL A 109 25.07 61.64 56.46
N ALA A 110 23.78 61.85 56.68
CA ALA A 110 23.18 63.19 56.83
C ALA A 110 23.32 63.78 58.25
N ALA A 111 23.84 63.04 59.22
CA ALA A 111 24.03 63.50 60.59
C ALA A 111 25.42 64.14 60.80
N ASP A 112 25.49 65.26 61.53
CA ASP A 112 26.72 65.98 61.85
C ASP A 112 27.59 65.19 62.86
N GLY A 113 28.34 64.20 62.35
CA GLY A 113 29.19 63.30 63.15
C GLY A 113 29.45 61.95 62.47
N SER A 114 29.92 61.98 61.23
CA SER A 114 29.70 60.91 60.25
C SER A 114 30.58 59.64 60.36
N ALA A 115 31.61 59.60 61.20
CA ALA A 115 32.56 58.47 61.21
C ALA A 115 32.27 57.37 62.25
N SER A 116 31.43 57.64 63.26
CA SER A 116 31.18 56.71 64.38
C SER A 116 29.71 56.50 64.72
N ASP A 117 28.78 56.91 63.84
CA ASP A 117 27.35 56.71 64.07
C ASP A 117 26.99 55.21 63.98
N PRO A 118 26.46 54.60 65.05
CA PRO A 118 26.00 53.21 65.04
C PRO A 118 24.98 52.94 63.91
N GLY A 119 24.18 53.94 63.52
CA GLY A 119 23.22 53.85 62.43
C GLY A 119 23.87 53.60 61.08
N LEU A 120 25.00 54.27 60.79
CA LEU A 120 25.76 54.08 59.56
C LEU A 120 26.35 52.67 59.45
N LEU A 121 26.93 52.17 60.56
CA LEU A 121 27.53 50.83 60.61
C LEU A 121 26.48 49.72 60.50
N ALA A 122 25.37 49.84 61.24
CA ALA A 122 24.26 48.90 61.14
C ALA A 122 23.61 48.94 59.75
N GLY A 123 23.47 50.13 59.17
CA GLY A 123 22.95 50.32 57.82
C GLY A 123 23.84 49.66 56.76
N ALA A 124 25.15 49.89 56.82
CA ALA A 124 26.12 49.28 55.90
C ALA A 124 26.12 47.75 56.02
N ALA A 125 26.04 47.20 57.24
CA ALA A 125 25.93 45.76 57.46
C ALA A 125 24.64 45.16 56.87
N LEU A 126 23.51 45.85 57.01
CA LEU A 126 22.23 45.42 56.45
C LEU A 126 22.19 45.50 54.92
N VAL A 127 22.82 46.51 54.30
CA VAL A 127 22.96 46.58 52.83
C VAL A 127 23.89 45.48 52.32
N ALA A 128 25.05 45.30 52.97
CA ALA A 128 26.04 44.30 52.59
C ALA A 128 25.49 42.87 52.66
N THR A 129 24.57 42.59 53.59
CA THR A 129 23.90 41.29 53.70
C THR A 129 22.63 41.20 52.84
N GLY A 130 21.83 42.26 52.78
CA GLY A 130 20.56 42.28 52.08
C GLY A 130 20.69 42.18 50.56
N VAL A 131 21.67 42.87 49.96
CA VAL A 131 21.83 42.90 48.49
C VAL A 131 22.10 41.50 47.93
N PRO A 132 22.99 40.69 48.52
CA PRO A 132 23.19 39.31 48.05
C PRO A 132 21.99 38.40 48.29
N PHE A 133 21.17 38.62 49.31
CA PHE A 133 19.89 37.89 49.46
C PHE A 133 18.83 38.33 48.45
N ALA A 134 18.88 39.57 47.95
CA ALA A 134 17.98 40.08 46.91
C ALA A 134 18.41 39.64 45.50
N ILE A 135 19.71 39.52 45.22
CA ILE A 135 20.22 39.14 43.91
C ILE A 135 20.45 37.63 43.80
N GLY A 136 20.97 37.01 44.86
CA GLY A 136 21.38 35.60 44.92
C GLY A 136 20.32 34.60 44.43
N PRO A 137 19.03 34.71 44.82
CA PRO A 137 17.99 33.79 44.35
C PRO A 137 17.82 33.74 42.83
N TRP A 138 18.26 34.76 42.09
CA TRP A 138 18.14 34.84 40.63
C TRP A 138 19.34 34.26 39.88
N ILE A 139 20.47 34.02 40.56
CA ILE A 139 21.69 33.47 39.96
C ILE A 139 21.63 31.94 40.02
N GLY A 140 21.77 31.25 38.88
CA GLY A 140 21.73 29.77 38.84
C GLY A 140 20.35 29.17 38.56
N ASN A 141 19.39 29.97 38.10
CA ASN A 141 18.13 29.47 37.58
C ASN A 141 18.34 28.65 36.31
N GLY A 142 17.67 27.51 36.23
CA GLY A 142 17.80 26.64 35.07
C GLY A 142 17.02 25.34 35.21
N THR A 143 16.85 24.69 34.07
CA THR A 143 16.22 23.38 33.93
C THR A 143 17.26 22.41 33.37
N THR A 144 17.56 21.34 34.09
CA THR A 144 18.43 20.26 33.60
C THR A 144 17.62 18.98 33.47
N LEU A 145 17.88 18.23 32.41
CA LEU A 145 17.30 16.91 32.19
C LEU A 145 18.35 15.86 32.48
N GLU A 146 18.12 15.06 33.51
CA GLU A 146 18.97 13.91 33.82
C GLU A 146 18.30 12.63 33.30
N PRO A 147 18.93 11.89 32.37
CA PRO A 147 18.37 10.64 31.88
C PRO A 147 18.35 9.59 33.00
N LEU A 148 17.21 8.89 33.14
CA LEU A 148 17.11 7.71 33.99
C LEU A 148 17.45 6.45 33.17
N PRO A 149 17.84 5.34 33.82
CA PRO A 149 18.03 4.07 33.13
C PRO A 149 16.75 3.67 32.38
N ASP A 150 16.93 3.21 31.15
CA ASP A 150 15.83 2.74 30.30
C ASP A 150 15.04 1.64 31.01
N ARG A 151 13.71 1.77 31.02
CA ARG A 151 12.83 0.69 31.48
C ARG A 151 12.69 -0.37 30.40
N ALA A 152 12.32 -1.57 30.82
CA ALA A 152 11.94 -2.62 29.90
C ALA A 152 10.84 -2.12 28.94
N PRO A 153 10.93 -2.41 27.63
CA PRO A 153 9.96 -1.95 26.66
C PRO A 153 8.56 -2.45 27.00
N VAL A 154 7.56 -1.58 26.87
CA VAL A 154 6.17 -1.95 27.07
C VAL A 154 5.66 -2.62 25.79
N ARG A 155 5.20 -3.86 25.93
CA ARG A 155 4.54 -4.61 24.83
C ARG A 155 3.08 -4.21 24.74
N ARG A 156 2.62 -3.84 23.54
CA ARG A 156 1.21 -3.57 23.24
C ARG A 156 0.83 -4.27 21.95
N ALA A 157 -0.46 -4.58 21.79
CA ALA A 157 -0.97 -5.10 20.53
C ALA A 157 -0.81 -4.02 19.44
N GLY A 158 -0.09 -4.36 18.38
CA GLY A 158 0.11 -3.49 17.22
C GLY A 158 -0.95 -3.73 16.14
N PRO A 159 -0.99 -2.87 15.11
CA PRO A 159 -1.89 -3.06 13.97
C PRO A 159 -1.54 -4.36 13.23
N ARG A 160 -2.56 -5.03 12.66
CA ARG A 160 -2.31 -6.20 11.81
C ARG A 160 -1.46 -5.82 10.60
N ALA A 161 -0.56 -6.71 10.20
CA ALA A 161 0.33 -6.48 9.07
C ALA A 161 0.25 -7.64 8.07
N ALA A 162 0.38 -7.31 6.78
CA ALA A 162 0.45 -8.31 5.72
C ALA A 162 1.62 -9.26 5.97
N CYS A 163 1.33 -10.56 5.98
CA CYS A 163 2.33 -11.60 6.21
C CYS A 163 2.39 -12.70 5.16
N GLY A 164 1.53 -12.63 4.15
CA GLY A 164 1.57 -13.52 3.00
C GLY A 164 0.27 -13.48 2.23
N GLU A 165 0.12 -14.45 1.35
CA GLU A 165 -1.08 -14.68 0.56
C GLU A 165 -1.21 -16.18 0.32
N ARG A 166 -2.44 -16.66 0.16
CA ARG A 166 -2.71 -18.02 -0.28
C ARG A 166 -3.69 -18.04 -1.45
N PRO A 167 -3.69 -19.10 -2.29
CA PRO A 167 -4.72 -19.29 -3.31
C PRO A 167 -6.11 -19.31 -2.69
N LEU A 168 -7.04 -18.61 -3.32
CA LEU A 168 -8.44 -18.69 -2.93
C LEU A 168 -9.02 -20.03 -3.41
N ALA A 169 -9.69 -20.77 -2.52
CA ALA A 169 -10.29 -22.06 -2.85
C ALA A 169 -11.59 -21.89 -3.67
N VAL A 170 -11.42 -21.62 -4.97
CA VAL A 170 -12.49 -21.49 -5.96
C VAL A 170 -12.21 -22.42 -7.14
N HIS A 171 -13.26 -22.93 -7.78
CA HIS A 171 -13.12 -23.85 -8.92
C HIS A 171 -13.48 -23.18 -10.25
N SER A 172 -14.32 -22.16 -10.19
CA SER A 172 -14.79 -21.39 -11.32
C SER A 172 -14.96 -19.93 -10.89
N ALA A 173 -14.87 -19.05 -11.88
CA ALA A 173 -15.18 -17.64 -11.71
C ALA A 173 -15.83 -17.09 -12.98
N THR A 174 -16.71 -16.12 -12.80
CA THR A 174 -17.28 -15.33 -13.88
C THR A 174 -16.77 -13.91 -13.76
N LEU A 175 -15.93 -13.46 -14.69
CA LEU A 175 -15.40 -12.10 -14.74
C LEU A 175 -16.24 -11.23 -15.65
N VAL A 176 -16.60 -10.02 -15.23
CA VAL A 176 -17.22 -9.00 -16.07
C VAL A 176 -16.17 -7.93 -16.38
N VAL A 177 -15.76 -7.85 -17.64
CA VAL A 177 -14.69 -6.95 -18.09
C VAL A 177 -15.20 -6.13 -19.26
N ARG A 178 -15.29 -4.80 -19.13
CA ARG A 178 -15.84 -3.92 -20.19
C ARG A 178 -17.21 -4.39 -20.74
N GLY A 179 -18.09 -4.87 -19.85
CA GLY A 179 -19.43 -5.36 -20.22
C GLY A 179 -19.48 -6.82 -20.69
N VAL A 180 -18.37 -7.55 -20.59
CA VAL A 180 -18.20 -8.91 -21.11
C VAL A 180 -18.10 -9.91 -19.97
N GLU A 181 -19.02 -10.88 -19.90
CA GLU A 181 -18.99 -11.95 -18.88
C GLU A 181 -18.15 -13.17 -19.33
N ILE A 182 -17.14 -13.54 -18.56
CA ILE A 182 -16.14 -14.55 -18.90
C ILE A 182 -16.16 -15.61 -17.82
N HIS A 183 -16.74 -16.76 -18.15
CA HIS A 183 -16.70 -17.91 -17.28
C HIS A 183 -15.43 -18.72 -17.54
N GLY A 184 -14.72 -19.08 -16.48
CA GLY A 184 -13.50 -19.87 -16.59
C GLY A 184 -13.20 -20.65 -15.32
N ARG A 185 -12.37 -21.68 -15.48
CA ARG A 185 -11.89 -22.48 -14.36
C ARG A 185 -10.81 -21.72 -13.59
N VAL A 186 -10.72 -22.02 -12.30
CA VAL A 186 -9.61 -21.61 -11.44
C VAL A 186 -8.87 -22.87 -11.01
N ASP A 187 -7.56 -22.89 -11.20
CA ASP A 187 -6.73 -24.01 -10.77
C ASP A 187 -6.46 -23.99 -9.25
N ARG A 188 -5.68 -24.96 -8.75
CA ARG A 188 -5.42 -25.10 -7.30
C ARG A 188 -4.56 -23.97 -6.76
N GLU A 189 -3.80 -23.32 -7.63
CA GLU A 189 -2.95 -22.18 -7.37
C GLU A 189 -3.73 -20.84 -7.44
N GLY A 190 -5.03 -20.91 -7.71
CA GLY A 190 -5.91 -19.75 -7.80
C GLY A 190 -5.82 -19.04 -9.15
N VAL A 191 -5.14 -19.60 -10.15
CA VAL A 191 -4.97 -18.99 -11.46
C VAL A 191 -6.21 -19.21 -12.30
N PHE A 192 -6.73 -18.11 -12.85
CA PHE A 192 -7.86 -18.15 -13.76
C PHE A 192 -7.40 -18.60 -15.15
N ALA A 193 -8.15 -19.51 -15.76
CA ALA A 193 -7.82 -20.12 -17.05
C ALA A 193 -7.70 -19.11 -18.21
N VAL A 194 -8.39 -17.97 -18.12
CA VAL A 194 -8.35 -16.94 -19.16
C VAL A 194 -7.41 -15.80 -18.75
N SER A 195 -6.32 -15.66 -19.50
CA SER A 195 -5.37 -14.54 -19.35
C SER A 195 -6.08 -13.20 -19.61
N PRO A 196 -5.76 -12.12 -18.87
CA PRO A 196 -6.28 -10.79 -19.18
C PRO A 196 -5.83 -10.35 -20.57
N PHE A 197 -4.65 -10.76 -21.03
CA PHE A 197 -4.10 -10.51 -22.36
C PHE A 197 -4.78 -11.30 -23.49
N ALA A 198 -5.65 -12.26 -23.16
CA ALA A 198 -6.57 -12.89 -24.11
C ALA A 198 -7.91 -12.14 -24.24
N ILE A 199 -8.12 -11.11 -23.42
CA ILE A 199 -9.38 -10.34 -23.32
C ILE A 199 -9.13 -8.89 -23.73
N VAL A 200 -7.98 -8.34 -23.34
CA VAL A 200 -7.48 -7.04 -23.80
C VAL A 200 -6.33 -7.21 -24.78
N ASP A 201 -6.16 -6.24 -25.67
CA ASP A 201 -5.04 -6.28 -26.62
C ASP A 201 -3.70 -6.18 -25.87
N ALA A 202 -2.99 -7.31 -25.79
CA ALA A 202 -1.68 -7.41 -25.16
C ALA A 202 -0.59 -6.61 -25.89
N PHE A 203 -0.76 -6.44 -27.22
CA PHE A 203 0.17 -5.71 -28.07
C PHE A 203 -0.13 -4.21 -28.09
N ALA A 204 -1.35 -3.83 -27.70
CA ALA A 204 -1.75 -2.45 -27.46
C ALA A 204 -2.05 -2.23 -25.97
N ALA A 205 -1.24 -2.82 -25.07
CA ALA A 205 -1.39 -2.74 -23.62
C ALA A 205 -1.57 -1.27 -23.21
N SER A 206 -2.84 -0.87 -23.11
CA SER A 206 -3.19 0.54 -23.08
C SER A 206 -2.85 1.11 -21.71
N ALA A 207 -2.50 2.40 -21.64
CA ALA A 207 -2.39 3.11 -20.36
C ALA A 207 -3.72 3.13 -19.56
N SER A 208 -4.83 2.74 -20.19
CA SER A 208 -6.14 2.67 -19.55
C SER A 208 -6.25 1.49 -18.58
N PRO A 209 -6.79 1.72 -17.36
CA PRO A 209 -7.02 0.65 -16.40
C PRO A 209 -8.07 -0.35 -16.90
N LEU A 210 -7.96 -1.59 -16.43
CA LEU A 210 -8.90 -2.68 -16.69
C LEU A 210 -9.74 -2.93 -15.44
N ALA A 211 -10.99 -2.49 -15.47
CA ALA A 211 -11.97 -2.83 -14.44
C ALA A 211 -12.51 -4.24 -14.67
N ILE A 212 -12.50 -5.05 -13.61
CA ILE A 212 -12.94 -6.44 -13.61
C ILE A 212 -13.85 -6.63 -12.39
N ALA A 213 -15.10 -7.03 -12.62
CA ALA A 213 -16.00 -7.49 -11.57
C ALA A 213 -16.09 -9.02 -11.62
N ALA A 214 -15.54 -9.72 -10.62
CA ALA A 214 -15.54 -11.17 -10.56
C ALA A 214 -16.66 -11.67 -9.64
N LYS A 215 -17.41 -12.66 -10.10
CA LYS A 215 -18.30 -13.49 -9.28
C LYS A 215 -17.64 -14.86 -9.13
N ILE A 216 -17.37 -15.27 -7.91
CA ILE A 216 -16.71 -16.54 -7.61
C ILE A 216 -17.64 -17.49 -6.86
N GLU A 217 -17.53 -18.78 -7.16
CA GLU A 217 -18.28 -19.84 -6.50
C GLU A 217 -17.34 -20.59 -5.53
N THR A 218 -17.60 -20.43 -4.23
CA THR A 218 -16.85 -21.07 -3.16
C THR A 218 -17.64 -22.28 -2.63
N GLY A 219 -17.54 -23.43 -3.29
CA GLY A 219 -18.15 -24.68 -2.84
C GLY A 219 -19.69 -24.70 -2.81
N THR A 220 -20.26 -25.87 -2.50
CA THR A 220 -21.71 -26.13 -2.59
C THR A 220 -22.48 -25.42 -1.48
N GLY A 221 -23.25 -24.38 -1.84
CA GLY A 221 -24.23 -23.72 -0.98
C GLY A 221 -23.86 -22.34 -0.44
N ALA A 222 -22.64 -21.86 -0.69
CA ALA A 222 -22.25 -20.49 -0.36
C ALA A 222 -22.81 -19.49 -1.40
N ARG A 223 -23.19 -18.29 -0.95
CA ARG A 223 -23.56 -17.21 -1.88
C ARG A 223 -22.33 -16.83 -2.72
N PRO A 224 -22.48 -16.55 -4.03
CA PRO A 224 -21.39 -16.06 -4.85
C PRO A 224 -20.76 -14.81 -4.22
N HIS A 225 -19.44 -14.81 -4.07
CA HIS A 225 -18.71 -13.64 -3.60
C HIS A 225 -18.37 -12.74 -4.79
N ALA A 226 -18.57 -11.43 -4.62
CA ALA A 226 -18.19 -10.42 -5.61
C ALA A 226 -16.82 -9.82 -5.26
N ILE A 227 -15.91 -9.79 -6.23
CA ILE A 227 -14.61 -9.15 -6.13
C ILE A 227 -14.51 -8.13 -7.26
N ASP A 228 -14.47 -6.85 -6.93
CA ASP A 228 -14.19 -5.79 -7.89
C ASP A 228 -12.71 -5.43 -7.82
N THR A 229 -12.03 -5.46 -8.96
CA THR A 229 -10.62 -5.07 -9.06
C THR A 229 -10.41 -4.16 -10.25
N VAL A 230 -9.40 -3.29 -10.13
CA VAL A 230 -8.96 -2.42 -11.22
C VAL A 230 -7.48 -2.68 -11.43
N ILE A 231 -7.14 -3.31 -12.55
CA ILE A 231 -5.74 -3.52 -12.92
C ILE A 231 -5.25 -2.27 -13.64
N ALA A 232 -4.26 -1.60 -13.06
CA ALA A 232 -3.70 -0.40 -13.65
C ALA A 232 -3.09 -0.69 -15.03
N GLY A 233 -3.32 0.18 -16.00
CA GLY A 233 -2.74 0.07 -17.35
C GLY A 233 -1.21 -0.13 -17.35
N PRO A 234 -0.44 0.62 -16.54
CA PRO A 234 1.00 0.39 -16.40
C PRO A 234 1.37 -1.01 -15.89
N ALA A 235 0.56 -1.62 -15.02
CA ALA A 235 0.80 -3.00 -14.58
C ALA A 235 0.58 -3.99 -15.73
N LEU A 236 -0.51 -3.83 -16.49
CA LEU A 236 -0.75 -4.63 -17.69
C LEU A 236 0.40 -4.50 -18.70
N ALA A 237 0.88 -3.27 -18.95
CA ALA A 237 2.00 -3.04 -19.85
C ALA A 237 3.29 -3.73 -19.36
N ARG A 238 3.60 -3.66 -18.06
CA ARG A 238 4.79 -4.33 -17.50
C ARG A 238 4.76 -5.85 -17.66
N HIS A 239 3.61 -6.48 -17.40
CA HIS A 239 3.50 -7.94 -17.43
C HIS A 239 3.16 -8.52 -18.81
N ALA A 240 2.89 -7.67 -19.81
CA ALA A 240 2.65 -8.10 -21.18
C ALA A 240 3.84 -8.89 -21.75
N ALA A 241 5.06 -8.38 -21.58
CA ALA A 241 6.27 -9.06 -22.07
C ALA A 241 6.46 -10.45 -21.45
N ALA A 242 6.18 -10.61 -20.15
CA ALA A 242 6.28 -11.89 -19.45
C ALA A 242 5.24 -12.90 -19.95
N PHE A 243 4.00 -12.44 -20.17
CA PHE A 243 2.96 -13.25 -20.81
C PHE A 243 3.38 -13.68 -22.21
N LEU A 244 3.86 -12.73 -23.03
CA LEU A 244 4.26 -13.00 -24.41
C LEU A 244 5.45 -13.99 -24.48
N ALA A 245 6.43 -13.82 -23.60
CA ALA A 245 7.58 -14.73 -23.49
C ALA A 245 7.16 -16.14 -23.06
N ARG A 246 6.26 -16.28 -22.08
CA ARG A 246 5.76 -17.59 -21.63
C ARG A 246 4.95 -18.30 -22.70
N ALA A 247 4.27 -17.54 -23.54
CA ALA A 247 3.50 -18.07 -24.66
C ALA A 247 4.36 -18.27 -25.94
N ASP A 248 5.69 -18.15 -25.80
CA ASP A 248 6.71 -18.40 -26.83
C ASP A 248 6.62 -17.44 -28.04
N PHE A 249 6.45 -16.14 -27.78
CA PHE A 249 6.45 -15.10 -28.81
C PHE A 249 7.80 -14.34 -28.87
N ASP A 250 8.26 -13.99 -30.07
CA ASP A 250 9.45 -13.14 -30.26
C ASP A 250 9.14 -11.69 -29.80
N ALA A 251 9.85 -11.21 -28.78
CA ALA A 251 9.63 -9.89 -28.19
C ALA A 251 10.08 -8.71 -29.09
N ARG A 252 10.73 -8.96 -30.23
CA ARG A 252 11.24 -7.92 -31.15
C ARG A 252 10.22 -7.44 -32.19
N ILE A 253 8.98 -7.86 -32.09
CA ILE A 253 7.94 -7.57 -33.07
C ILE A 253 7.38 -6.16 -32.85
N GLU A 254 7.48 -5.30 -33.88
CA GLU A 254 6.93 -3.95 -33.90
C GLU A 254 5.38 -3.91 -34.05
N PRO A 255 4.70 -2.78 -33.75
CA PRO A 255 3.24 -2.67 -33.87
C PRO A 255 2.67 -2.74 -35.32
N LEU A 256 1.92 -3.81 -35.61
CA LEU A 256 0.67 -3.98 -36.43
C LEU A 256 0.52 -3.39 -37.89
N ARG A 257 0.62 -4.18 -39.01
CA ARG A 257 0.20 -3.88 -40.46
C ARG A 257 0.13 -5.15 -41.39
N VAL A 258 -0.43 -5.16 -42.69
CA VAL A 258 -1.06 -6.11 -43.84
C VAL A 258 -0.53 -7.41 -44.61
N ILE A 259 -0.86 -8.76 -44.33
CA ILE A 259 -0.31 -10.10 -44.84
C ILE A 259 -1.14 -10.54 -46.02
N PRO A 260 -0.55 -10.61 -47.22
CA PRO A 260 -1.13 -11.33 -48.35
C PRO A 260 -0.88 -12.84 -48.24
N GLY A 261 -1.91 -13.67 -48.51
CA GLY A 261 -1.72 -15.12 -48.73
C GLY A 261 -2.18 -16.07 -47.61
N ILE A 262 -2.87 -15.60 -46.56
CA ILE A 262 -3.51 -16.52 -45.61
C ILE A 262 -4.86 -16.97 -46.17
N VAL A 263 -5.06 -18.28 -46.30
CA VAL A 263 -6.33 -18.86 -46.74
C VAL A 263 -7.10 -19.37 -45.52
N ALA A 264 -8.25 -18.76 -45.32
CA ALA A 264 -9.24 -19.19 -44.36
C ALA A 264 -9.96 -20.46 -44.85
N GLY A 265 -9.91 -21.55 -44.08
CA GLY A 265 -10.79 -22.70 -44.32
C GLY A 265 -12.21 -22.43 -43.81
N THR A 266 -13.14 -23.38 -43.95
CA THR A 266 -14.52 -23.20 -43.46
C THR A 266 -14.59 -23.17 -41.93
N LEU A 267 -15.01 -22.04 -41.36
CA LEU A 267 -15.34 -21.92 -39.94
C LEU A 267 -16.39 -22.96 -39.55
N ARG A 268 -16.17 -23.66 -38.43
CA ARG A 268 -17.22 -24.45 -37.78
C ARG A 268 -17.45 -23.91 -36.38
N ALA A 269 -18.65 -23.41 -36.13
CA ALA A 269 -19.10 -23.03 -34.81
C ALA A 269 -20.17 -24.02 -34.36
N SER A 270 -20.01 -24.58 -33.15
CA SER A 270 -21.00 -25.45 -32.55
C SER A 270 -21.21 -25.12 -31.08
N LEU A 271 -22.40 -25.42 -30.59
CA LEU A 271 -22.70 -25.43 -29.16
C LEU A 271 -22.51 -26.87 -28.67
N THR A 272 -21.67 -27.04 -27.67
CA THR A 272 -21.35 -28.33 -27.05
C THR A 272 -21.35 -28.21 -25.52
N SER A 273 -20.98 -29.27 -24.82
CA SER A 273 -20.78 -29.28 -23.37
C SER A 273 -19.36 -29.72 -23.04
N PHE A 274 -18.71 -29.05 -22.09
CA PHE A 274 -17.42 -29.45 -21.53
C PHE A 274 -17.51 -29.40 -20.00
N ASP A 275 -17.15 -30.49 -19.32
CA ASP A 275 -17.30 -30.63 -17.87
C ASP A 275 -18.73 -30.32 -17.34
N GLY A 276 -19.76 -30.60 -18.15
CA GLY A 276 -21.17 -30.36 -17.81
C GLY A 276 -21.67 -28.93 -18.03
N GLU A 277 -20.79 -28.01 -18.44
CA GLU A 277 -21.16 -26.62 -18.76
C GLU A 277 -21.27 -26.40 -20.28
N PRO A 278 -22.19 -25.54 -20.75
CA PRO A 278 -22.33 -25.27 -22.16
C PRO A 278 -21.18 -24.40 -22.68
N VAL A 279 -20.68 -24.76 -23.86
CA VAL A 279 -19.52 -24.13 -24.48
C VAL A 279 -19.79 -23.88 -25.96
N VAL A 280 -19.44 -22.70 -26.45
CA VAL A 280 -19.33 -22.45 -27.89
C VAL A 280 -17.97 -22.92 -28.35
N ARG A 281 -17.97 -23.97 -29.17
CA ARG A 281 -16.80 -24.53 -29.82
C ARG A 281 -16.62 -23.90 -31.18
N ILE A 282 -15.47 -23.28 -31.39
CA ILE A 282 -15.08 -22.64 -32.65
C ILE A 282 -13.87 -23.38 -33.18
N VAL A 283 -14.01 -24.02 -34.34
CA VAL A 283 -12.93 -24.73 -35.02
C VAL A 283 -12.51 -23.90 -36.24
N LEU A 284 -11.25 -23.49 -36.23
CA LEU A 284 -10.62 -22.58 -37.17
C LEU A 284 -9.50 -23.28 -37.93
N PRO A 285 -9.78 -23.81 -39.13
CA PRO A 285 -8.73 -24.22 -40.06
C PRO A 285 -8.10 -22.97 -40.70
N ILE A 286 -6.78 -22.83 -40.54
CA ILE A 286 -6.00 -21.69 -41.02
C ILE A 286 -4.80 -22.23 -41.80
N GLN A 287 -4.65 -21.75 -43.03
CA GLN A 287 -3.53 -22.06 -43.91
C GLN A 287 -2.70 -20.79 -44.11
N ASN A 288 -1.41 -20.83 -43.77
CA ASN A 288 -0.52 -19.70 -44.00
C ASN A 288 0.28 -19.86 -45.29
N ASP A 289 -0.25 -19.40 -46.43
CA ASP A 289 0.50 -19.36 -47.70
C ASP A 289 1.23 -18.03 -47.92
N GLY A 290 1.32 -17.19 -46.88
CA GLY A 290 1.98 -15.88 -46.91
C GLY A 290 3.50 -15.93 -46.73
N PRO A 291 4.21 -14.80 -46.93
CA PRO A 291 5.66 -14.73 -46.77
C PRO A 291 6.04 -14.59 -45.29
N GLY A 292 6.05 -15.69 -44.54
CA GLY A 292 6.58 -15.72 -43.17
C GLY A 292 5.61 -16.33 -42.18
N ASP A 293 5.94 -16.25 -40.89
CA ASP A 293 5.10 -16.81 -39.83
C ASP A 293 4.00 -15.83 -39.43
N ALA A 294 2.76 -16.30 -39.35
CA ALA A 294 1.69 -15.60 -38.66
C ALA A 294 1.81 -15.89 -37.16
N LEU A 295 1.79 -14.87 -36.31
CA LEU A 295 2.01 -15.01 -34.88
C LEU A 295 0.73 -14.83 -34.08
N ALA A 296 -0.19 -13.97 -34.55
CA ALA A 296 -1.48 -13.80 -33.93
C ALA A 296 -2.59 -14.04 -34.94
N VAL A 297 -3.58 -14.83 -34.55
CA VAL A 297 -4.88 -14.81 -35.19
C VAL A 297 -5.87 -14.39 -34.14
N ARG A 298 -6.65 -13.36 -34.46
CA ARG A 298 -7.63 -12.69 -33.62
C ARG A 298 -9.00 -13.01 -34.17
N GLY A 299 -9.92 -13.55 -33.39
CA GLY A 299 -11.31 -13.73 -33.85
C GLY A 299 -12.26 -12.88 -33.04
N GLN A 300 -13.06 -12.01 -33.67
CA GLN A 300 -14.13 -11.22 -33.08
C GLN A 300 -15.46 -11.92 -33.25
N VAL A 301 -15.98 -12.51 -32.18
CA VAL A 301 -17.33 -13.08 -32.16
C VAL A 301 -18.36 -11.97 -31.96
N THR A 302 -19.35 -11.92 -32.84
CA THR A 302 -20.53 -11.05 -32.74
C THR A 302 -21.78 -11.87 -33.05
N ALA A 303 -22.86 -11.65 -32.29
CA ALA A 303 -24.14 -12.32 -32.48
C ALA A 303 -25.27 -11.28 -32.50
N PRO A 304 -26.06 -11.17 -33.57
CA PRO A 304 -27.18 -10.22 -33.64
C PRO A 304 -28.22 -10.48 -32.53
N GLY A 305 -28.74 -9.42 -31.91
CA GLY A 305 -29.86 -9.50 -30.97
C GLY A 305 -29.55 -10.14 -29.61
N THR A 306 -28.27 -10.41 -29.31
CA THR A 306 -27.85 -11.07 -28.05
C THR A 306 -26.97 -10.12 -27.23
N PRO A 307 -27.37 -9.71 -26.02
CA PRO A 307 -26.46 -8.99 -25.13
C PRO A 307 -25.38 -9.94 -24.59
N ALA A 308 -24.11 -9.55 -24.76
CA ALA A 308 -22.89 -10.09 -24.13
C ALA A 308 -22.09 -11.24 -24.79
N ILE A 309 -22.11 -11.38 -26.12
CA ILE A 309 -21.03 -12.09 -26.85
C ILE A 309 -20.57 -11.23 -28.02
N ASP A 310 -20.27 -9.97 -27.71
CA ASP A 310 -19.92 -8.96 -28.69
C ASP A 310 -18.43 -8.60 -28.51
N GLY A 311 -17.64 -8.65 -29.59
CA GLY A 311 -16.42 -7.88 -29.69
C GLY A 311 -15.10 -8.45 -29.15
N ARG A 312 -15.01 -9.74 -28.79
CA ARG A 312 -13.77 -10.26 -28.15
C ARG A 312 -12.66 -10.55 -29.14
N ILE A 313 -11.42 -10.20 -28.81
CA ILE A 313 -10.23 -10.56 -29.60
C ILE A 313 -9.62 -11.81 -28.98
N LEU A 314 -9.65 -12.95 -29.68
CA LEU A 314 -9.08 -14.20 -29.19
C LEU A 314 -7.78 -14.55 -29.87
N TYR A 315 -6.70 -14.71 -29.11
CA TYR A 315 -5.39 -15.09 -29.60
C TYR A 315 -5.25 -16.61 -29.70
N ILE A 316 -4.92 -17.14 -30.87
CA ILE A 316 -4.81 -18.60 -31.11
C ILE A 316 -3.40 -19.06 -31.56
N GLY A 317 -2.37 -18.23 -31.40
CA GLY A 317 -0.97 -18.63 -31.53
C GLY A 317 -0.37 -18.57 -32.94
N ARG A 318 0.90 -19.02 -33.02
CA ARG A 318 1.72 -19.03 -34.23
C ARG A 318 1.25 -20.06 -35.27
N VAL A 319 1.32 -19.66 -36.53
CA VAL A 319 1.13 -20.44 -37.76
C VAL A 319 2.38 -20.23 -38.62
N ALA A 320 3.24 -21.24 -38.70
CA ALA A 320 4.46 -21.13 -39.50
C ALA A 320 4.14 -20.94 -41.00
N LYS A 321 5.08 -20.35 -41.76
CA LYS A 321 4.97 -20.26 -43.23
C LYS A 321 4.70 -21.63 -43.86
N GLY A 322 3.72 -21.71 -44.75
CA GLY A 322 3.30 -22.92 -45.45
C GLY A 322 2.56 -23.94 -44.58
N ALA A 323 2.31 -23.63 -43.30
CA ALA A 323 1.65 -24.54 -42.39
C ALA A 323 0.12 -24.42 -42.48
N ALA A 324 -0.54 -25.57 -42.40
CA ALA A 324 -1.96 -25.70 -42.12
C ALA A 324 -2.13 -26.05 -40.65
N ILE A 325 -2.88 -25.26 -39.89
CA ILE A 325 -3.23 -25.60 -38.52
C ILE A 325 -4.75 -25.58 -38.35
N THR A 326 -5.23 -26.38 -37.40
CA THR A 326 -6.58 -26.24 -36.88
C THR A 326 -6.48 -25.75 -35.45
N ARG A 327 -7.11 -24.62 -35.15
CA ARG A 327 -7.23 -24.10 -33.80
C ARG A 327 -8.65 -24.28 -33.33
N GLU A 328 -8.77 -24.86 -32.15
CA GLU A 328 -10.03 -25.01 -31.46
C GLU A 328 -10.09 -24.00 -30.33
N LEU A 329 -11.20 -23.29 -30.28
CA LEU A 329 -11.49 -22.33 -29.23
C LEU A 329 -12.80 -22.74 -28.56
N MET A 330 -12.71 -22.96 -27.26
CA MET A 330 -13.83 -23.32 -26.41
C MET A 330 -14.17 -22.09 -25.57
N ILE A 331 -15.34 -21.49 -25.79
CA ILE A 331 -15.82 -20.32 -25.04
C ILE A 331 -16.94 -20.80 -24.11
N PRO A 332 -16.69 -20.97 -22.80
CA PRO A 332 -17.75 -21.29 -21.86
C PRO A 332 -18.78 -20.17 -21.87
N VAL A 333 -20.06 -20.56 -21.92
CA VAL A 333 -21.19 -19.64 -21.92
C VAL A 333 -22.13 -20.02 -20.80
N THR A 334 -22.92 -19.07 -20.31
CA THR A 334 -24.00 -19.39 -19.36
C THR A 334 -25.08 -20.21 -20.08
N ARG A 335 -25.90 -20.97 -19.34
CA ARG A 335 -27.04 -21.71 -19.91
C ARG A 335 -28.00 -20.78 -20.67
N SER A 336 -28.27 -19.60 -20.14
CA SER A 336 -29.12 -18.60 -20.81
C SER A 336 -28.51 -18.08 -22.12
N ALA A 337 -27.20 -17.85 -22.15
CA ALA A 337 -26.49 -17.49 -23.37
C ALA A 337 -26.49 -18.65 -24.38
N ALA A 338 -26.25 -19.88 -23.92
CA ALA A 338 -26.30 -21.09 -24.73
C ALA A 338 -27.67 -21.28 -25.41
N ASP A 339 -28.75 -21.07 -24.67
CA ASP A 339 -30.12 -21.17 -25.19
C ASP A 339 -30.41 -20.09 -26.23
N THR A 340 -29.88 -18.89 -26.03
CA THR A 340 -29.99 -17.80 -27.02
C THR A 340 -29.19 -18.09 -28.29
N LEU A 341 -28.07 -18.79 -28.16
CA LEU A 341 -27.18 -19.12 -29.27
C LEU A 341 -27.63 -20.32 -30.12
N ARG A 342 -28.50 -21.20 -29.62
CA ARG A 342 -28.89 -22.46 -30.31
C ARG A 342 -29.42 -22.28 -31.74
N ASN A 343 -29.85 -21.08 -32.09
CA ASN A 343 -30.31 -20.73 -33.44
C ASN A 343 -29.70 -19.40 -33.94
N ALA A 344 -28.66 -18.91 -33.26
CA ALA A 344 -28.02 -17.66 -33.64
C ALA A 344 -27.07 -17.88 -34.82
N THR A 345 -26.93 -16.84 -35.64
CA THR A 345 -25.81 -16.74 -36.58
C THR A 345 -24.66 -16.04 -35.88
N LEU A 346 -23.49 -16.67 -35.91
CA LEU A 346 -22.27 -16.10 -35.40
C LEU A 346 -21.53 -15.42 -36.56
N ASP A 347 -21.19 -14.14 -36.40
CA ASP A 347 -20.25 -13.43 -37.27
C ASP A 347 -18.91 -13.33 -36.53
N LEU A 348 -17.89 -13.98 -37.10
CA LEU A 348 -16.52 -14.03 -36.60
C LEU A 348 -15.62 -13.22 -37.54
N GLY A 349 -15.08 -12.10 -37.07
CA GLY A 349 -14.07 -11.34 -37.80
C GLY A 349 -12.66 -11.80 -37.43
N ILE A 350 -11.88 -12.32 -38.37
CA ILE A 350 -10.50 -12.77 -38.11
C ILE A 350 -9.46 -11.76 -38.60
N GLU A 351 -8.63 -11.26 -37.69
CA GLU A 351 -7.44 -10.46 -37.99
C GLU A 351 -6.19 -11.31 -37.77
N LEU A 352 -5.31 -11.34 -38.77
CA LEU A 352 -4.09 -12.16 -38.79
C LEU A 352 -2.88 -11.24 -38.72
N ARG A 353 -1.82 -11.60 -37.98
CA ARG A 353 -0.60 -10.78 -37.84
C ARG A 353 0.65 -11.60 -38.12
N ASP A 354 1.57 -11.12 -38.95
CA ASP A 354 2.90 -11.74 -39.11
C ASP A 354 3.98 -11.08 -38.23
N ALA A 355 5.19 -11.65 -38.33
CA ALA A 355 6.43 -11.11 -37.78
C ALA A 355 7.12 -10.05 -38.68
N HIS A 356 6.60 -9.79 -39.88
CA HIS A 356 7.30 -9.11 -40.99
C HIS A 356 6.53 -7.94 -41.61
N GLY A 357 5.52 -7.41 -40.92
CA GLY A 357 4.90 -6.13 -41.22
C GLY A 357 3.68 -6.21 -42.14
N THR A 358 3.01 -7.35 -42.16
CA THR A 358 1.82 -7.61 -42.96
C THR A 358 0.68 -8.34 -42.06
N ALA A 359 -0.62 -7.87 -41.91
CA ALA A 359 -1.99 -8.14 -41.34
C ALA A 359 -3.24 -7.30 -41.94
N PRO A 360 -4.16 -7.80 -42.82
CA PRO A 360 -5.07 -7.01 -43.72
C PRO A 360 -5.96 -5.89 -43.16
N THR A 361 -6.32 -4.89 -43.99
CA THR A 361 -7.20 -3.75 -43.64
C THR A 361 -8.66 -4.16 -43.36
N THR A 362 -9.03 -5.38 -43.75
CA THR A 362 -10.37 -5.95 -43.53
C THR A 362 -10.22 -7.30 -42.84
N PRO A 363 -10.85 -7.52 -41.67
CA PRO A 363 -10.91 -8.83 -41.05
C PRO A 363 -11.52 -9.84 -42.02
N ILE A 364 -10.96 -11.05 -42.07
CA ILE A 364 -11.62 -12.16 -42.77
C ILE A 364 -12.88 -12.50 -41.98
N ARG A 365 -14.05 -12.18 -42.51
CA ARG A 365 -15.31 -12.50 -41.84
C ARG A 365 -15.77 -13.89 -42.16
N PHE A 366 -16.24 -14.56 -41.13
CA PHE A 366 -16.89 -15.85 -41.22
C PHE A 366 -18.26 -15.71 -40.62
N ARG A 367 -19.27 -16.06 -41.40
CA ARG A 367 -20.65 -16.06 -40.93
C ARG A 367 -21.17 -17.48 -41.04
N GLY A 368 -21.64 -18.02 -39.93
CA GLY A 368 -22.16 -19.39 -39.91
C GLY A 368 -23.23 -19.56 -38.83
N PRO A 369 -24.22 -20.43 -39.06
CA PRO A 369 -25.13 -20.85 -38.01
C PRO A 369 -24.33 -21.64 -36.96
N ILE A 370 -24.70 -21.50 -35.70
CA ILE A 370 -24.18 -22.37 -34.64
C ILE A 370 -24.94 -23.69 -34.72
N PHE A 371 -24.21 -24.78 -34.96
CA PHE A 371 -24.80 -26.11 -34.95
C PHE A 371 -24.80 -26.67 -33.52
N VAL A 372 -25.83 -27.42 -33.15
CA VAL A 372 -25.78 -28.22 -31.93
C VAL A 372 -24.95 -29.47 -32.25
N ASP A 373 -23.74 -29.56 -31.70
CA ASP A 373 -22.95 -30.79 -31.80
C ASP A 373 -23.52 -31.83 -30.82
N ALA A 374 -23.46 -33.11 -31.17
CA ALA A 374 -23.75 -34.17 -30.22
C ALA A 374 -22.76 -34.09 -29.04
N PRO A 375 -23.21 -34.26 -27.78
CA PRO A 375 -22.31 -34.32 -26.64
C PRO A 375 -21.32 -35.48 -26.85
N ARG A 376 -20.04 -35.23 -26.56
CA ARG A 376 -18.99 -36.26 -26.59
C ARG A 376 -19.02 -37.12 -25.34
#